data_AF-A0A920QFU8-F1
#
_entry.id   AF-A0A920QFU8-F1
#
_cell.length_a   1.000
_cell.length_b   1.000
_cell.length_c   1.000
_cell.angle_alpha   90.00
_cell.angle_beta   90.00
_cell.angle_gamma   90.00
#
_symmetry.space_group_name_H-M   'P 1'
#
loop_
_entity.id
_entity.type
_entity.pdbx_description
1 polymer ?
#
loop_
_entity_poly.entity_id
_entity_poly.type
_entity_poly.pdbx_seq_one_letter_code
_entity_poly.pdbx_strand_id
1 'polypeptide(L)' 'MQREDDKEEIVQSRLNTYHEQTEPLVRYYQTQGILKALTGLVHRKIFLTRLKKL' A
#
# COMPACT_ATOMS: atom_id res chain seq x y z
N MET A 1 22.94 -10.51 -0.56
CA MET A 1 22.55 -10.46 0.86
C MET A 1 21.09 -10.04 0.92
N GLN A 2 20.26 -10.76 1.67
CA GLN A 2 18.83 -10.45 1.86
C GLN A 2 18.67 -9.41 2.97
N ARG A 3 17.61 -8.59 2.94
CA ARG A 3 17.36 -7.64 4.04
C ARG A 3 16.86 -8.41 5.26
N GLU A 4 17.21 -7.94 6.44
CA GLU A 4 16.80 -8.60 7.70
C GLU A 4 15.28 -8.62 7.88
N ASP A 5 14.56 -7.63 7.33
CA ASP A 5 13.10 -7.50 7.43
C ASP A 5 12.31 -8.34 6.42
N ASP A 6 12.99 -9.06 5.52
CA ASP A 6 12.38 -9.95 4.52
C ASP A 6 12.17 -11.39 5.04
N LYS A 7 12.39 -11.64 6.34
CA LYS A 7 12.05 -12.92 6.98
C LYS A 7 10.54 -13.04 7.13
N GLU A 8 10.00 -14.24 6.90
CA GLU A 8 8.55 -14.51 6.92
C GLU A 8 7.85 -14.00 8.19
N GLU A 9 8.43 -14.28 9.36
CA GLU A 9 7.91 -13.83 10.66
C GLU A 9 7.80 -12.30 10.75
N ILE A 10 8.78 -11.58 10.20
CA ILE A 10 8.80 -10.11 10.19
C ILE A 10 7.79 -9.57 9.18
N VAL A 11 7.66 -10.21 8.01
CA VAL A 11 6.64 -9.86 7.03
C VAL A 11 5.24 -9.99 7.64
N GLN A 12 4.97 -11.08 8.37
CA GLN A 12 3.68 -11.28 9.05
C GLN A 12 3.42 -10.19 10.10
N SER A 13 4.42 -9.87 10.93
CA SER A 13 4.31 -8.78 11.91
C SER A 13 4.01 -7.44 11.25
N ARG A 14 4.69 -7.11 10.14
CA ARG A 14 4.45 -5.87 9.37
C ARG A 14 3.05 -5.80 8.77
N LEU A 15 2.51 -6.92 8.28
CA LEU A 15 1.13 -6.97 7.77
C LEU A 15 0.12 -6.74 8.89
N ASN A 16 0.31 -7.37 10.06
CA ASN A 16 -0.57 -7.14 11.21
C ASN A 16 -0.57 -5.65 11.62
N THR A 17 0.62 -5.04 11.74
CA THR A 17 0.75 -3.60 12.05
C THR A 17 0.10 -2.72 10.99
N TYR A 18 0.20 -3.08 9.70
CA TYR A 18 -0.48 -2.36 8.63
C TYR A 18 -2.00 -2.36 8.83
N HIS A 19 -2.60 -3.52 9.09
CA HIS A 19 -4.04 -3.63 9.31
C HIS A 19 -4.50 -2.88 10.57
N GLU A 20 -3.74 -2.93 11.65
CA GLU A 20 -4.09 -2.27 12.91
C GLU A 20 -3.94 -0.74 12.84
N GLN A 21 -2.87 -0.24 12.21
CA GLN A 21 -2.47 1.17 12.36
C GLN A 21 -2.58 1.98 11.06
N THR A 22 -2.40 1.34 9.90
CA THR A 22 -2.32 2.06 8.61
C THR A 22 -3.62 1.98 7.82
N GLU A 23 -4.27 0.81 7.76
CA GLU A 23 -5.52 0.61 7.03
C GLU A 23 -6.65 1.57 7.44
N PRO A 24 -6.84 1.93 8.74
CA PRO A 24 -7.85 2.92 9.14
C PRO A 24 -7.70 4.30 8.46
N LEU A 25 -6.48 4.67 8.05
CA LEU A 25 -6.22 5.91 7.34
C LEU A 25 -6.87 5.94 5.95
N VAL A 26 -7.12 4.77 5.33
CA VAL A 26 -7.86 4.68 4.07
C VAL A 26 -9.25 5.29 4.24
N ARG A 27 -9.97 4.88 5.30
CA ARG A 27 -11.29 5.43 5.60
C ARG A 27 -11.22 6.93 5.90
N TYR A 28 -10.21 7.38 6.64
CA TYR A 28 -10.00 8.79 6.94
C TYR A 28 -9.93 9.64 5.66
N TYR A 29 -9.04 9.31 4.73
CA TYR A 29 -8.92 10.06 3.46
C TYR A 29 -10.11 9.87 2.52
N GLN A 30 -10.79 8.73 2.58
CA GLN A 30 -12.03 8.50 1.83
C GLN A 30 -13.15 9.44 2.32
N THR A 31 -13.31 9.63 3.64
CA THR A 31 -14.33 10.55 4.19
C THR A 31 -14.06 12.01 3.85
N GLN A 32 -12.81 12.39 3.65
CA GLN A 32 -12.42 13.72 3.17
C GLN A 32 -12.63 13.90 1.66
N GLY A 33 -12.93 12.83 0.92
CA GLY A 33 -13.12 12.89 -0.54
C GLY A 33 -11.83 13.08 -1.35
N ILE A 34 -10.65 13.01 -0.71
CA ILE A 34 -9.35 13.26 -1.37
C ILE A 34 -8.60 11.97 -1.75
N LEU A 35 -9.08 10.80 -1.33
CA LEU A 35 -8.46 9.53 -1.65
C LEU A 35 -8.58 9.19 -3.15
N LYS A 36 -7.45 8.92 -3.80
CA LYS A 36 -7.38 8.32 -5.15
C LYS A 36 -6.82 6.91 -5.05
N ALA A 37 -7.63 5.89 -5.37
CA ALA A 37 -7.22 4.50 -5.32
C ALA A 37 -6.56 4.04 -6.63
N LEU A 38 -5.43 3.32 -6.52
CA LEU A 38 -4.72 2.70 -7.65
C LEU A 38 -4.36 1.26 -7.30
N THR A 39 -4.53 0.34 -8.26
CA THR A 39 -4.05 -1.04 -8.12
C THR A 39 -2.57 -1.18 -8.49
N GLY A 40 -1.80 -1.81 -7.60
CA GLY A 40 -0.39 -2.13 -7.81
C GLY A 40 -0.12 -3.41 -8.61
N LEU A 41 -1.14 -4.21 -8.91
CA LEU A 41 -0.99 -5.54 -9.54
C LEU A 41 -0.84 -5.50 -11.07
N VAL A 42 -0.61 -4.32 -11.66
CA VAL A 42 -0.47 -4.15 -13.10
C VAL A 42 0.98 -3.95 -13.52
N HIS A 43 1.27 -4.18 -14.79
CA HIS A 43 2.59 -3.93 -15.36
C HIS A 43 3.07 -2.50 -15.07
N ARG A 44 4.34 -2.34 -14.70
CA ARG A 44 4.96 -1.06 -14.29
C ARG A 44 4.62 0.11 -15.23
N LYS A 45 4.66 -0.11 -16.55
CA LYS A 45 4.30 0.93 -17.54
C LYS A 45 2.85 1.41 -17.39
N ILE A 46 1.91 0.48 -17.21
CA ILE A 46 0.48 0.78 -17.00
C ILE A 46 0.31 1.51 -15.68
N PHE A 47 0.96 1.04 -14.61
CA PHE A 47 0.91 1.68 -13.29
C PHE A 47 1.37 3.15 -13.37
N LEU A 48 2.54 3.40 -13.96
CA LEU A 48 3.08 4.75 -14.12
C LEU A 48 2.20 5.66 -14.97
N THR A 49 1.57 5.12 -16.01
CA THR A 49 0.60 5.89 -16.81
C THR A 49 -0.63 6.29 -16.00
N ARG A 50 -1.15 5.41 -15.13
CA ARG A 50 -2.29 5.72 -14.26
C ARG A 50 -1.92 6.75 -13.19
N LEU A 51 -0.74 6.61 -12.59
CA LEU A 51 -0.22 7.55 -11.59
C LEU A 51 -0.11 8.98 -12.12
N LYS A 52 0.38 9.16 -13.36
CA LYS A 52 0.49 10.49 -14.00
C LYS A 52 -0.85 11.13 -14.38
N LYS A 53 -1.97 10.41 -14.28
CA LYS A 53 -3.32 10.87 -14.64
C LYS A 53 -4.20 11.15 -13.41
N LEU A 54 -3.70 10.89 -12.20
CA LEU A 54 -4.33 11.31 -10.96
C LEU A 54 -4.17 12.81 -10.75
#